data_AF-A0A357YXM5-F1
#
_entry.id   AF-A0A357YXM5-F1
#
_cell.length_a   1.000
_cell.length_b   1.000
_cell.length_c   1.000
_cell.angle_alpha   90.00
_cell.angle_beta   90.00
_cell.angle_gamma   90.00
#
_symmetry.space_group_name_H-M   'P 1'
#
loop_
_entity.id
_entity.type
_entity.pdbx_description
1 polymer ?
#
loop_
_entity_poly.entity_id
_entity_poly.type
_entity_poly.pdbx_seq_one_letter_code
_entity_poly.pdbx_strand_id
1 'polypeptide(L)'
;MTRNFASLPLARLYEKQGYIDDALEIYRAIDTSQSPDAKDILDTISRLEAQKKIADSTENLKEASHDVLTPDQVQAGTKEAGMAHMLEVWLKLIVMQKRVDIFKAFKARL
;
A
#
# COMPACT_ATOMS: atom_id res chain seq x y z
N MET A 1 8.09 -4.02 -8.23
CA MET A 1 6.66 -4.26 -8.59
C MET A 1 6.45 -4.35 -10.11
N THR A 2 5.40 -5.05 -10.58
CA THR A 2 4.94 -4.98 -11.99
C THR A 2 4.30 -3.61 -12.28
N ARG A 3 4.83 -2.87 -13.26
CA ARG A 3 4.38 -1.52 -13.69
C ARG A 3 2.87 -1.37 -13.90
N ASN A 4 2.16 -2.46 -14.21
CA ASN A 4 0.72 -2.45 -14.53
C ASN A 4 -0.20 -2.01 -13.38
N PHE A 5 0.27 -2.04 -12.12
CA PHE A 5 -0.54 -1.63 -10.95
C PHE A 5 -0.08 -0.31 -10.32
N ALA A 6 0.94 0.33 -10.88
CA ALA A 6 1.44 1.59 -10.37
C ALA A 6 0.41 2.70 -10.65
N SER A 7 -0.18 3.24 -9.58
CA SER A 7 -1.21 4.27 -9.67
C SER A 7 -1.06 5.31 -8.56
N LEU A 8 -1.42 6.56 -8.87
CA LEU A 8 -1.39 7.70 -7.95
C LEU A 8 -2.16 7.45 -6.64
N PRO A 9 -3.39 6.88 -6.68
CA PRO A 9 -4.14 6.59 -5.46
C PRO A 9 -3.46 5.55 -4.56
N LEU A 10 -2.81 4.55 -5.16
CA LEU A 10 -2.09 3.52 -4.42
C LEU A 10 -0.85 4.11 -3.74
N ALA A 11 -0.08 4.92 -4.45
CA ALA A 11 1.09 5.60 -3.87
C ALA A 11 0.72 6.50 -2.68
N ARG A 12 -0.36 7.29 -2.80
CA ARG A 12 -0.87 8.15 -1.72
C ARG A 12 -1.38 7.34 -0.51
N LEU A 13 -1.94 6.16 -0.74
CA LEU A 13 -2.38 5.28 0.35
C LEU A 13 -1.19 4.81 1.18
N TYR A 14 -0.12 4.36 0.52
CA TYR A 14 1.10 3.91 1.19
C TYR A 14 1.83 5.05 1.90
N GLU A 15 1.88 6.24 1.28
CA GLU A 15 2.40 7.47 1.93
C GLU A 15 1.66 7.75 3.24
N LYS A 16 0.32 7.73 3.22
CA LYS A 16 -0.50 7.96 4.42
C LYS A 16 -0.38 6.89 5.50
N GLN A 17 -0.01 5.67 5.11
CA GLN A 17 0.23 4.57 6.03
C GLN A 17 1.64 4.61 6.66
N GLY A 18 2.51 5.49 6.18
CA GLY A 18 3.91 5.59 6.64
C GLY A 18 4.86 4.63 5.93
N TYR A 19 4.39 3.89 4.91
CA TYR A 19 5.21 3.02 4.07
C TYR A 19 5.90 3.84 2.97
N ILE A 20 6.86 4.67 3.37
CA ILE A 20 7.48 5.67 2.48
C ILE A 20 8.29 5.03 1.35
N ASP A 21 9.00 3.93 1.61
CA ASP A 21 9.80 3.24 0.58
C ASP A 21 8.93 2.61 -0.51
N ASP A 22 7.87 1.92 -0.12
CA ASP A 22 6.90 1.32 -1.05
C ASP A 22 6.15 2.41 -1.84
N ALA A 23 5.77 3.50 -1.17
CA ALA A 23 5.14 4.65 -1.82
C ALA A 23 6.07 5.24 -2.90
N LEU A 24 7.36 5.41 -2.59
CA LEU A 24 8.37 5.89 -3.54
C LEU A 24 8.57 4.92 -4.71
N GLU A 25 8.59 3.61 -4.47
CA GLU A 25 8.67 2.61 -5.54
C GLU A 25 7.48 2.74 -6.50
N ILE A 26 6.27 2.89 -5.97
CA ILE A 26 5.06 3.06 -6.77
C ILE A 26 5.10 4.39 -7.54
N TYR A 27 5.46 5.50 -6.89
CA TYR A 27 5.57 6.80 -7.56
C TYR A 27 6.56 6.80 -8.72
N ARG A 28 7.71 6.12 -8.56
CA ARG A 28 8.72 5.96 -9.62
C ARG A 28 8.27 5.02 -10.74
N ALA A 29 7.37 4.09 -10.45
CA ALA A 29 6.84 3.14 -11.42
C ALA A 29 5.71 3.73 -12.29
N ILE A 30 5.10 4.85 -11.87
CA ILE A 30 4.09 5.56 -12.66
C ILE A 30 4.77 6.21 -13.88
N ASP A 31 4.24 5.95 -15.06
CA ASP A 31 4.71 6.60 -16.28
C ASP A 31 4.25 8.07 -16.31
N THR A 32 5.19 8.97 -16.04
CA THR A 32 4.95 10.42 -16.04
C THR A 32 4.88 11.01 -17.46
N SER A 33 5.21 10.26 -18.51
CA SER A 33 5.21 10.78 -19.89
C SER A 33 3.81 11.07 -20.43
N GLN A 34 2.78 10.39 -19.90
CA GLN A 34 1.39 10.52 -20.34
C GLN A 34 0.44 11.11 -19.27
N SER A 35 0.96 11.43 -18.09
CA SER A 35 0.13 11.90 -16.99
C SER A 35 0.12 13.44 -16.88
N PRO A 36 -1.05 14.09 -16.83
CA PRO A 36 -1.14 15.54 -16.56
C PRO A 36 -0.61 15.90 -15.16
N ASP A 37 -0.53 14.91 -14.26
CA ASP A 37 -0.06 15.06 -12.88
C ASP A 37 1.45 14.77 -12.72
N ALA A 38 2.19 14.63 -13.83
CA ALA A 38 3.62 14.31 -13.81
C ALA A 38 4.45 15.24 -12.91
N LYS A 39 4.10 16.53 -12.90
CA LYS A 39 4.79 17.53 -12.06
C LYS A 39 4.50 17.34 -10.56
N ASP A 40 3.27 16.98 -10.20
CA ASP A 40 2.87 16.70 -8.81
C ASP A 40 3.52 15.41 -8.29
N ILE A 41 3.66 14.41 -9.15
CA ILE A 41 4.37 13.16 -8.85
C ILE A 41 5.84 13.45 -8.55
N LEU A 42 6.53 14.23 -9.40
CA LEU A 42 7.94 14.55 -9.21
C LEU A 42 8.21 15.40 -7.96
N ASP A 43 7.32 16.35 -7.66
CA ASP A 43 7.41 17.15 -6.43
C ASP A 43 7.22 16.28 -5.18
N THR A 44 6.24 15.36 -5.24
CA THR A 44 5.98 14.40 -4.16
C THR A 44 7.15 13.45 -3.94
N ILE A 45 7.76 12.91 -5.01
CA ILE A 45 8.98 12.09 -4.91
C ILE A 45 10.11 12.88 -4.22
N SER A 46 10.35 14.12 -4.65
CA SER A 46 11.42 14.97 -4.09
C SER A 46 11.19 15.26 -2.60
N ARG A 47 9.93 15.54 -2.21
CA ARG A 47 9.54 15.75 -0.81
C ARG A 47 9.76 14.50 0.04
N LEU A 48 9.34 13.33 -0.45
CA LEU A 48 9.46 12.07 0.27
C LEU A 48 10.93 11.63 0.39
N GLU A 49 11.75 11.83 -0.63
CA GLU A 49 13.20 11.56 -0.56
C GLU A 49 13.92 12.47 0.45
N ALA A 50 13.53 13.75 0.52
CA ALA A 50 14.07 14.67 1.53
C ALA A 50 13.69 14.24 2.95
N GLN A 51 12.43 13.80 3.15
CA GLN A 51 11.98 13.26 4.45
C GLN A 51 12.73 11.98 4.82
N LYS A 52 12.89 11.04 3.87
CA LYS A 52 13.65 9.81 4.07
C LYS A 52 15.10 10.11 4.44
N LYS A 53 15.76 11.04 3.74
CA LYS A 53 17.14 11.42 4.05
C LYS A 53 17.31 12.01 5.45
N ILE A 54 16.33 12.78 5.93
CA ILE A 54 16.33 13.32 7.29
C ILE A 54 16.10 12.20 8.32
N ALA A 55 15.18 11.26 8.04
CA ALA A 55 14.93 10.10 8.88
C ALA A 55 16.16 9.20 8.98
N ASP A 56 16.77 8.82 7.85
CA ASP A 56 18.00 8.01 7.79
C ASP A 56 19.16 8.72 8.51
N SER A 57 19.32 10.04 8.34
CA SER A 57 20.35 10.81 9.06
C SER A 57 20.11 10.89 10.57
N THR A 58 18.84 10.86 11.00
CA THR A 58 18.46 10.87 12.41
C THR A 58 18.63 9.48 13.04
N GLU A 59 18.43 8.41 12.27
CA GLU A 59 18.66 7.03 12.67
C GLU A 59 20.15 6.73 12.85
N ASN A 60 21.00 7.23 11.93
CA ASN A 60 22.47 7.17 12.05
C ASN A 60 23.03 7.94 13.27
N LEU A 61 22.27 8.86 13.87
CA LEU A 61 22.62 9.53 15.13
C LEU A 61 22.05 8.82 16.38
N LYS A 62 21.05 7.95 16.22
CA LYS A 62 20.38 7.22 17.31
C LYS A 62 20.88 5.79 17.49
N GLU A 63 21.61 5.21 16.54
CA GLU A 63 22.20 3.86 16.67
C GLU A 63 23.20 3.70 17.82
N ALA A 64 23.60 4.79 18.50
CA ALA A 64 24.41 4.72 19.71
C ALA A 64 23.60 4.51 21.01
N SER A 65 22.26 4.49 21.00
CA SER A 65 21.49 4.40 22.25
C SER A 65 20.07 3.84 22.11
N HIS A 66 19.93 2.64 22.68
CA HIS A 66 18.71 2.07 23.27
C HIS A 66 17.67 1.39 22.36
N ASP A 67 17.79 0.06 22.36
CA ASP A 67 16.74 -0.92 22.66
C ASP A 67 15.56 -0.35 23.48
N VAL A 68 14.55 0.22 22.80
CA VAL A 68 13.22 0.46 23.34
C VAL A 68 12.22 0.25 22.21
N LEU A 69 11.54 -0.90 22.25
CA LEU A 69 10.35 -1.18 21.44
C LEU A 69 9.32 -0.07 21.66
N THR A 70 9.10 0.73 20.63
CA THR A 70 8.05 1.76 20.61
C THR A 70 6.66 1.11 20.54
N PRO A 71 5.67 1.58 21.33
CA PRO A 71 4.32 1.00 21.37
C PRO A 71 3.53 1.12 20.06
N ASP A 72 4.05 1.87 19.07
CA ASP A 72 3.37 2.15 17.80
C ASP A 72 3.39 0.96 16.82
N GLN A 73 4.41 0.07 16.90
CA GLN A 73 4.50 -1.13 16.06
C GLN A 73 3.46 -2.20 16.43
N VAL A 74 3.04 -2.26 17.70
CA VAL A 74 2.01 -3.22 18.15
C VAL A 74 0.65 -2.88 17.55
N GLN A 75 0.38 -1.59 17.33
CA GLN A 75 -0.90 -1.10 16.81
C GLN A 75 -1.00 -1.18 15.27
N ALA A 76 0.13 -1.09 14.57
CA ALA A 76 0.21 -1.37 13.13
C ALA A 76 -0.16 -2.83 12.82
N GLY A 77 0.42 -3.79 13.54
CA GLY A 77 0.12 -5.22 13.36
C GLY A 77 -1.36 -5.57 13.62
N THR A 78 -2.04 -4.82 14.50
CA THR A 78 -3.48 -5.06 14.78
C THR A 78 -4.37 -4.56 13.65
N LYS A 79 -4.03 -3.42 13.03
CA LYS A 79 -4.77 -2.87 11.88
C LYS A 79 -4.57 -3.71 10.63
N GLU A 80 -3.36 -4.20 10.41
CA GLU A 80 -3.03 -5.10 9.30
C GLU A 80 -3.75 -6.44 9.42
N ALA A 81 -3.79 -7.03 10.62
CA ALA A 81 -4.57 -8.24 10.88
C ALA A 81 -6.07 -8.04 10.59
N GLY A 82 -6.62 -6.87 10.92
CA GLY A 82 -8.00 -6.51 10.60
C GLY A 82 -8.25 -6.40 9.09
N MET A 83 -7.32 -5.79 8.35
CA MET A 83 -7.40 -5.69 6.88
C MET A 83 -7.29 -7.07 6.21
N ALA A 84 -6.37 -7.93 6.67
CA ALA A 84 -6.23 -9.29 6.18
C ALA A 84 -7.52 -10.11 6.39
N HIS A 85 -8.15 -9.97 7.57
CA HIS A 85 -9.42 -10.64 7.85
C HIS A 85 -10.56 -10.15 6.94
N MET A 86 -10.67 -8.84 6.69
CA MET A 86 -11.67 -8.31 5.76
C MET A 86 -11.47 -8.84 4.34
N LEU A 87 -10.23 -8.89 3.85
CA LEU A 87 -9.91 -9.40 2.53
C LEU A 87 -10.26 -10.89 2.41
N GLU A 88 -9.99 -11.69 3.45
CA GLU A 88 -10.35 -13.12 3.48
C GLU A 88 -11.87 -13.32 3.41
N VAL A 89 -12.64 -12.53 4.17
CA VAL A 89 -14.11 -12.57 4.15
C VAL A 89 -14.65 -12.16 2.78
N TRP A 90 -14.07 -11.12 2.18
CA TRP A 90 -14.44 -10.66 0.83
C TRP A 90 -14.21 -11.73 -0.22
N LEU A 91 -13.06 -12.40 -0.17
CA LEU A 91 -12.73 -13.53 -1.05
C LEU A 91 -13.73 -14.68 -0.90
N LYS A 92 -14.07 -15.08 0.34
CA LYS A 92 -15.08 -16.10 0.61
C LYS A 92 -16.44 -15.73 0.03
N LEU A 93 -16.85 -14.46 0.17
CA LEU A 93 -18.12 -13.96 -0.35
C LEU A 93 -18.17 -14.02 -1.89
N ILE A 94 -17.12 -13.58 -2.57
CA ILE A 94 -17.02 -13.63 -4.04
C ILE A 94 -17.11 -15.09 -4.52
N VAL A 95 -16.40 -16.01 -3.86
CA VAL A 95 -16.43 -17.43 -4.22
C VAL A 95 -17.83 -18.02 -4.03
N MET A 96 -18.51 -17.68 -2.92
CA MET A 96 -19.88 -18.14 -2.69
C MET A 96 -20.87 -17.56 -3.72
N GLN A 97 -20.74 -16.28 -4.05
CA GLN A 97 -21.54 -15.63 -5.09
C GLN A 97 -21.36 -16.34 -6.43
N LYS A 98 -20.11 -16.60 -6.84
CA LYS A 98 -19.81 -17.34 -8.08
C LYS A 98 -20.41 -18.74 -8.09
N ARG A 99 -20.31 -19.47 -6.97
CA ARG A 99 -20.92 -20.81 -6.85
C ARG A 99 -22.44 -20.74 -6.99
N VAL A 100 -23.10 -19.79 -6.33
CA VAL A 100 -24.54 -19.59 -6.44
C VAL A 100 -24.96 -19.23 -7.86
N ASP A 101 -24.21 -18.38 -8.54
CA ASP A 101 -24.51 -18.00 -9.93
C ASP A 101 -24.36 -19.19 -10.89
N ILE A 102 -23.35 -20.04 -10.67
CA ILE A 102 -23.21 -21.31 -11.38
C ILE A 102 -24.41 -22.23 -11.12
N PHE A 103 -24.83 -22.38 -9.85
CA PHE A 103 -26.01 -23.17 -9.50
C PHE A 103 -27.30 -22.63 -10.13
N LYS A 104 -27.49 -21.31 -10.19
CA LYS A 104 -28.62 -20.68 -10.88
C LYS A 104 -28.59 -20.95 -12.38
N ALA A 105 -27.41 -20.87 -13.00
CA ALA A 105 -27.24 -21.16 -14.42
C ALA A 105 -27.54 -22.63 -14.75
N PHE A 106 -27.17 -23.57 -13.87
CA PHE A 106 -27.57 -24.97 -14.00
C PHE A 106 -29.08 -25.17 -13.81
N LYS A 107 -29.68 -24.54 -12.80
CA LYS A 107 -31.12 -24.64 -12.53
C LYS A 107 -31.97 -24.04 -13.66
N ALA A 108 -31.53 -22.97 -14.30
CA ALA A 108 -32.24 -22.35 -15.43
C ALA A 108 -32.13 -23.16 -16.73
N ARG A 109 -31.23 -24.14 -16.80
CA ARG A 109 -31.05 -25.06 -17.94
C ARG A 109 -31.78 -26.39 -17.80
N LEU A 110 -32.34 -26.68 -16.61
CA LEU A 110 -33.17 -27.85 -16.33
C LEU A 110 -34.65 -27.46 -16.38
#